data_AF-A0A2P2BMP1-F1
#
_entry.id   AF-A0A2P2BMP1-F1
#
_cell.length_a   1.000
_cell.length_b   1.000
_cell.length_c   1.000
_cell.angle_alpha   90.00
_cell.angle_beta   90.00
_cell.angle_gamma   90.00
#
_symmetry.space_group_name_H-M   'P 1'
#
loop_
_entity.id
_entity.type
_entity.pdbx_description
1 polymer ?
#
loop_
_entity_poly.entity_id
_entity_poly.type
_entity_poly.pdbx_seq_one_letter_code
_entity_poly.pdbx_strand_id
1 'polypeptide(L)'
;MINKKSKKKQGFTLVEMVIVITILGILSGIGFLKFGEVQQTAKINADKVAASGLVTATNLAIQSGEIEINKINNETDIIQELVTKGFITVAPRPQSKDKESSFKVEISEKGDVSVLIDKEPFYPEKES
;
A
#
# COMPACT_ATOMS: atom_id res chain seq x y z
N MET A 1 -61.18 -12.46 -39.12
CA MET A 1 -60.87 -13.12 -37.83
C MET A 1 -59.35 -13.18 -37.66
N ILE A 2 -58.79 -12.55 -36.62
CA ILE A 2 -57.35 -12.59 -36.32
C ILE A 2 -57.16 -13.49 -35.10
N ASN A 3 -56.44 -14.60 -35.28
CA ASN A 3 -56.23 -15.61 -34.25
C ASN A 3 -54.99 -15.24 -33.40
N LYS A 4 -55.19 -14.73 -32.18
CA LYS A 4 -54.11 -14.29 -31.29
C LYS A 4 -53.57 -15.48 -30.48
N LYS A 5 -52.53 -16.16 -30.98
CA LYS A 5 -51.77 -17.15 -30.19
C LYS A 5 -51.03 -16.44 -29.05
N SER A 6 -51.41 -16.71 -27.80
CA SER A 6 -50.67 -16.26 -26.62
C SER A 6 -49.32 -16.98 -26.56
N LYS A 7 -48.21 -16.25 -26.72
CA LYS A 7 -46.87 -16.80 -26.47
C LYS A 7 -46.75 -17.09 -24.97
N LYS A 8 -46.57 -18.37 -24.59
CA LYS A 8 -46.26 -18.74 -23.21
C LYS A 8 -44.98 -18.01 -22.80
N LYS A 9 -45.05 -17.21 -21.72
CA LYS A 9 -43.86 -16.65 -21.10
C LYS A 9 -43.15 -17.79 -20.36
N GLN A 10 -41.98 -18.17 -20.84
CA GLN A 10 -41.08 -19.05 -20.09
C GLN A 10 -40.50 -18.21 -18.94
N GLY A 11 -40.99 -18.43 -17.73
CA GLY A 11 -40.44 -17.87 -16.51
C GLY A 11 -39.37 -18.79 -15.94
N PHE A 12 -38.37 -18.22 -15.28
CA PHE A 12 -37.37 -18.95 -14.50
C PHE A 12 -38.05 -19.75 -13.38
N THR A 13 -37.54 -20.94 -13.07
CA THR A 13 -38.06 -21.73 -11.96
C THR A 13 -37.47 -21.26 -10.63
N LEU A 14 -38.22 -21.38 -9.53
CA LEU A 14 -37.70 -21.07 -8.19
C LEU A 14 -36.50 -21.95 -7.84
N VAL A 15 -36.51 -23.21 -8.28
CA VAL A 15 -35.45 -24.18 -8.04
C VAL A 15 -34.13 -23.72 -8.68
N GLU A 16 -34.18 -23.22 -9.92
CA GLU A 16 -32.98 -22.67 -10.57
C GLU A 16 -32.39 -21.51 -9.77
N MET A 17 -33.22 -20.63 -9.23
CA MET A 17 -32.72 -19.50 -8.45
C MET A 17 -32.16 -19.93 -7.09
N VAL A 18 -32.79 -20.91 -6.42
CA VAL A 18 -32.27 -21.48 -5.16
C VAL A 18 -30.90 -22.12 -5.37
N ILE A 19 -30.71 -22.93 -6.42
CA ILE A 19 -29.42 -23.58 -6.70
C ILE A 19 -28.33 -22.53 -6.95
N VAL A 20 -28.65 -21.45 -7.68
CA VAL A 20 -27.69 -20.37 -7.98
C VAL A 20 -27.22 -19.67 -6.71
N ILE A 21 -28.14 -19.23 -5.83
CA ILE A 21 -27.74 -18.54 -4.59
C ILE A 21 -27.02 -19.49 -3.62
N THR A 22 -27.36 -20.78 -3.63
CA THR A 22 -26.67 -21.78 -2.81
C THR A 22 -25.21 -21.94 -3.24
N ILE A 23 -24.95 -22.11 -4.55
CA ILE A 23 -23.57 -22.24 -5.06
C ILE A 23 -22.79 -20.94 -4.82
N LEU A 24 -23.40 -19.77 -5.09
CA LEU A 24 -22.78 -18.48 -4.81
C LEU A 24 -22.47 -18.29 -3.32
N GLY A 25 -23.34 -18.77 -2.41
CA GLY A 25 -23.12 -18.72 -0.96
C GLY A 25 -21.90 -19.54 -0.53
N ILE A 26 -21.75 -20.76 -1.04
CA ILE A 26 -20.60 -21.63 -0.75
C ILE A 26 -19.31 -21.03 -1.29
N LEU A 27 -19.31 -20.58 -2.55
CA LEU A 27 -18.13 -19.96 -3.17
C LEU A 27 -17.72 -18.67 -2.46
N SER A 28 -18.70 -17.86 -2.05
CA SER A 28 -18.45 -16.63 -1.28
C SER A 28 -17.78 -16.97 0.07
N GLY A 29 -18.22 -18.02 0.75
CA GLY A 29 -17.64 -18.42 2.05
C GLY A 29 -16.14 -18.74 2.00
N ILE A 30 -15.65 -19.41 0.96
CA ILE A 30 -14.24 -19.81 0.83
C ILE A 30 -13.37 -18.66 0.32
N GLY A 31 -13.89 -17.84 -0.60
CA GLY A 31 -13.14 -16.75 -1.24
C GLY A 31 -12.66 -15.67 -0.27
N PHE A 32 -13.42 -15.40 0.79
CA PHE A 32 -13.09 -14.34 1.75
C PHE A 32 -11.87 -14.64 2.63
N LEU A 33 -11.60 -15.91 2.96
CA LEU A 33 -10.58 -16.26 3.96
C LEU A 33 -9.14 -15.91 3.53
N LYS A 34 -8.84 -15.89 2.23
CA LYS A 34 -7.47 -15.61 1.72
C LYS A 34 -7.24 -14.16 1.32
N PHE A 35 -8.30 -13.37 1.12
CA PHE A 35 -8.18 -12.04 0.56
C PHE A 35 -7.51 -11.04 1.52
N GLY A 36 -7.79 -11.15 2.82
CA GLY A 36 -7.25 -10.24 3.84
C GLY A 36 -5.73 -10.30 3.95
N GLU A 37 -5.15 -11.49 4.07
CA GLU A 37 -3.71 -11.69 4.22
C GLU A 37 -2.94 -11.20 2.98
N VAL A 38 -3.40 -11.59 1.78
CA VAL A 38 -2.76 -11.17 0.52
C VAL A 38 -2.78 -9.65 0.37
N GLN A 39 -3.90 -9.01 0.72
CA GLN A 39 -4.01 -7.56 0.69
C GLN A 39 -3.05 -6.90 1.68
N GLN A 40 -2.94 -7.43 2.90
CA GLN A 40 -2.03 -6.91 3.92
C GLN A 40 -0.56 -7.07 3.49
N THR A 41 -0.17 -8.23 2.99
CA THR A 41 1.19 -8.47 2.48
C THR A 41 1.52 -7.56 1.30
N ALA A 42 0.59 -7.36 0.37
CA ALA A 42 0.77 -6.45 -0.76
C ALA A 42 1.02 -5.00 -0.30
N LYS A 43 0.28 -4.54 0.71
CA LYS A 43 0.46 -3.22 1.32
C LYS A 43 1.84 -3.08 1.98
N ILE A 44 2.27 -4.06 2.77
CA ILE A 44 3.59 -4.06 3.40
C ILE A 44 4.70 -4.04 2.34
N ASN A 45 4.56 -4.82 1.28
CA ASN A 45 5.53 -4.84 0.19
C ASN A 45 5.59 -3.51 -0.57
N ALA A 46 4.45 -2.85 -0.80
CA ALA A 46 4.41 -1.51 -1.39
C ALA A 46 5.16 -0.49 -0.50
N ASP A 47 4.98 -0.58 0.81
CA ASP A 47 5.66 0.29 1.76
C ASP A 47 7.17 0.04 1.78
N LYS A 48 7.61 -1.21 1.67
CA LYS A 48 9.05 -1.56 1.55
C LYS A 48 9.68 -0.93 0.31
N VAL A 49 8.99 -0.98 -0.83
CA VAL A 49 9.46 -0.36 -2.07
C VAL A 49 9.54 1.16 -1.91
N ALA A 50 8.52 1.79 -1.33
CA ALA A 50 8.52 3.23 -1.05
C ALA A 50 9.68 3.63 -0.12
N ALA A 51 9.88 2.89 0.97
CA ALA A 51 10.96 3.13 1.93
C ALA A 51 12.35 2.95 1.30
N SER A 52 12.56 1.90 0.51
CA SER A 52 13.82 1.71 -0.23
C SER A 52 14.09 2.84 -1.23
N GLY A 53 13.04 3.34 -1.89
CA GLY A 53 13.12 4.53 -2.74
C GLY A 53 13.53 5.79 -1.96
N LEU A 54 12.97 6.00 -0.77
CA LEU A 54 13.34 7.11 0.11
C LEU A 54 14.81 7.02 0.55
N VAL A 55 15.29 5.84 0.94
CA VAL A 55 16.71 5.62 1.28
C VAL A 55 17.60 5.96 0.08
N THR A 56 17.25 5.48 -1.11
CA THR A 56 18.01 5.74 -2.34
C THR A 56 18.06 7.24 -2.65
N ALA A 57 16.93 7.92 -2.57
CA ALA A 57 16.84 9.37 -2.79
C ALA A 57 17.67 10.16 -1.77
N THR A 58 17.61 9.74 -0.49
CA THR A 58 18.38 10.36 0.60
C THR A 58 19.87 10.17 0.38
N ASN A 59 20.31 8.96 0.05
CA ASN A 59 21.71 8.67 -0.27
C ASN A 59 22.20 9.49 -1.45
N LEU A 60 21.37 9.67 -2.49
CA LEU A 60 21.73 10.50 -3.63
C LEU A 60 21.86 11.98 -3.22
N ALA A 61 20.94 12.47 -2.40
CA ALA A 61 20.98 13.83 -1.87
C ALA A 61 22.23 14.09 -1.01
N ILE A 62 22.60 13.13 -0.15
CA ILE A 62 23.85 13.18 0.63
C ILE A 62 25.07 13.22 -0.30
N GLN A 63 25.13 12.34 -1.29
CA GLN A 63 26.25 12.27 -2.23
C GLN A 63 26.39 13.53 -3.10
N SER A 64 25.27 14.17 -3.43
CA SER A 64 25.26 15.45 -4.15
C SER A 64 25.67 16.65 -3.29
N GLY A 65 25.74 16.49 -1.97
CA GLY A 65 26.04 17.56 -1.01
C GLY A 65 24.83 18.45 -0.67
N GLU A 66 23.64 18.16 -1.19
CA GLU A 66 22.41 18.90 -0.90
C GLU A 66 21.88 18.62 0.52
N ILE A 67 22.20 17.46 1.09
CA ILE A 67 21.89 17.08 2.47
C ILE A 67 23.21 16.74 3.18
N GLU A 68 23.52 17.45 4.26
CA GLU A 68 24.72 17.20 5.07
C GLU A 68 24.35 16.49 6.38
N ILE A 69 24.95 15.33 6.65
CA ILE A 69 24.70 14.50 7.85
C ILE A 69 24.82 15.33 9.15
N ASN A 70 25.78 16.26 9.21
CA ASN A 70 26.09 17.04 10.41
C ASN A 70 25.14 18.23 10.67
N LYS A 71 24.21 18.54 9.75
CA LYS A 71 23.23 19.62 9.90
C LYS A 71 21.81 19.11 10.22
N ILE A 72 21.64 17.80 10.34
CA ILE A 72 20.33 17.20 10.56
C ILE A 72 20.06 17.16 12.05
N ASN A 73 19.31 18.14 12.54
CA ASN A 73 18.69 18.09 13.86
C ASN A 73 17.48 17.16 13.78
N ASN A 74 17.10 16.53 14.89
CA ASN A 74 15.92 15.64 15.01
C ASN A 74 14.55 16.25 14.60
N GLU A 75 14.53 17.54 14.26
CA GLU A 75 13.34 18.30 13.83
C GLU A 75 13.25 18.51 12.31
N THR A 76 14.29 18.16 11.54
CA THR A 76 14.30 18.37 10.08
C THR A 76 13.49 17.28 9.39
N ASP A 77 12.44 17.67 8.66
CA ASP A 77 11.70 16.75 7.80
C ASP A 77 12.46 16.52 6.49
N ILE A 78 13.34 15.52 6.51
CA ILE A 78 14.18 15.10 5.38
C ILE A 78 13.33 14.81 4.13
N ILE A 79 12.10 14.29 4.29
CA ILE A 79 11.24 13.97 3.14
C ILE A 79 10.81 15.25 2.43
N GLN A 80 10.45 16.30 3.17
CA GLN A 80 10.11 17.59 2.56
C GLN A 80 11.30 18.23 1.86
N GLU A 81 12.50 18.07 2.40
CA GLU A 81 13.72 18.53 1.75
C GLU A 81 13.97 17.78 0.44
N LEU A 82 13.81 16.46 0.41
CA LEU A 82 13.93 15.66 -0.82
C LEU A 82 12.91 16.07 -1.89
N VAL A 83 11.69 16.44 -1.49
CA VAL A 83 10.68 16.99 -2.42
C VAL A 83 11.14 18.34 -2.95
N THR A 84 11.54 19.25 -2.05
CA THR A 84 11.92 20.62 -2.39
C THR A 84 13.15 20.65 -3.32
N LYS A 85 14.10 19.75 -3.08
CA LYS A 85 15.32 19.61 -3.87
C LYS A 85 15.14 18.76 -5.14
N GLY A 86 13.96 18.16 -5.34
CA GLY A 86 13.60 17.43 -6.56
C GLY A 86 14.14 16.01 -6.65
N PHE A 87 14.60 15.42 -5.53
CA PHE A 87 15.00 14.00 -5.49
C PHE A 87 13.81 13.06 -5.53
N ILE A 88 12.64 13.52 -5.04
CA ILE A 88 11.36 12.83 -5.15
C ILE A 88 10.28 13.83 -5.57
N THR A 89 9.24 13.36 -6.26
CA THR A 89 8.15 14.22 -6.75
C THR A 89 7.05 14.44 -5.72
N VAL A 90 6.86 13.48 -4.83
CA VAL A 90 5.82 13.50 -3.79
C VAL A 90 6.28 12.68 -2.59
N ALA A 91 5.91 13.13 -1.39
CA ALA A 91 6.10 12.35 -0.17
C ALA A 91 5.19 11.10 -0.21
N PRO A 92 5.76 9.89 -0.25
CA PRO A 92 4.96 8.66 -0.21
C PRO A 92 4.27 8.51 1.14
N ARG A 93 3.20 7.72 1.19
CA ARG A 93 2.47 7.40 2.41
C ARG A 93 2.39 5.88 2.62
N PRO A 94 2.54 5.41 3.87
CA PRO A 94 2.32 4.00 4.21
C PRO A 94 0.91 3.53 3.81
N GLN A 95 0.83 2.35 3.21
CA GLN A 95 -0.40 1.66 2.84
C GLN A 95 -0.76 0.54 3.84
N SER A 96 0.23 0.03 4.58
CA SER A 96 0.06 -1.04 5.57
C SER A 96 -0.43 -0.56 6.93
N LYS A 97 -0.30 0.74 7.22
CA LYS A 97 -0.76 1.39 8.46
C LYS A 97 -1.96 2.31 8.21
N ASP A 98 -2.35 3.05 9.23
CA ASP A 98 -3.47 3.98 9.17
C ASP A 98 -3.23 5.11 8.16
N LYS A 99 -4.32 5.73 7.69
CA LYS A 99 -4.24 6.79 6.67
C LYS A 99 -3.50 8.05 7.14
N GLU A 100 -3.33 8.19 8.45
CA GLU A 100 -2.63 9.31 9.09
C GLU A 100 -1.13 9.01 9.31
N SER A 101 -0.72 7.74 9.17
CA SER A 101 0.68 7.35 9.29
C SER A 101 1.52 8.00 8.20
N SER A 102 2.75 8.36 8.54
CA SER A 102 3.73 8.97 7.63
C SER A 102 5.07 8.27 7.75
N PHE A 103 5.83 8.29 6.66
CA PHE A 103 7.23 7.89 6.70
C PHE A 103 8.05 9.00 7.37
N LYS A 104 9.07 8.60 8.14
CA LYS A 104 10.13 9.50 8.59
C LYS A 104 11.47 8.91 8.19
N VAL A 105 12.35 9.73 7.64
CA VAL A 105 13.73 9.32 7.32
C VAL A 105 14.64 9.81 8.44
N GLU A 106 15.53 8.94 8.92
CA GLU A 106 16.55 9.27 9.90
C GLU A 106 17.92 8.81 9.38
N ILE A 107 18.94 9.64 9.59
CA ILE A 107 20.31 9.40 9.14
C ILE A 107 21.19 9.27 10.38
N SER A 108 21.92 8.16 10.49
CA SER A 108 22.85 7.94 11.59
C SER A 108 24.09 8.82 11.46
N GLU A 109 24.83 9.03 12.56
CA GLU A 109 26.13 9.74 12.54
C GLU A 109 27.16 9.07 11.62
N LYS A 110 26.96 7.80 11.28
CA LYS A 110 27.81 7.03 10.35
C LYS A 110 27.37 7.16 8.89
N GLY A 111 26.26 7.86 8.63
CA GLY A 111 25.66 8.03 7.31
C GLY A 111 24.68 6.93 6.90
N ASP A 112 24.32 6.03 7.81
CA ASP A 112 23.32 4.99 7.52
C ASP A 112 21.93 5.61 7.49
N VAL A 113 21.20 5.46 6.39
CA VAL A 113 19.84 5.98 6.24
C VAL A 113 18.82 4.90 6.60
N SER A 114 17.86 5.27 7.43
CA SER A 114 16.76 4.42 7.88
C SER A 114 15.42 5.11 7.69
N VAL A 115 14.36 4.32 7.53
CA VAL A 115 12.98 4.78 7.38
C VAL A 115 12.14 4.18 8.50
N LEU A 116 11.40 5.05 9.17
CA LEU A 116 10.47 4.71 10.23
C LEU A 116 9.03 4.92 9.77
N ILE A 117 8.11 4.15 10.34
CA ILE A 117 6.67 4.40 10.28
C ILE A 117 6.17 4.51 11.71
N ASP A 118 5.51 5.61 12.07
CA ASP A 118 4.96 5.85 13.42
C ASP A 118 5.99 5.66 14.55
N LYS A 119 7.25 6.04 14.30
CA LYS A 119 8.42 5.89 15.20
C LYS A 119 8.95 4.46 15.36
N GLU A 120 8.41 3.49 14.63
CA GLU A 120 8.95 2.14 14.54
C GLU A 120 9.91 2.04 13.34
N PRO A 121 11.13 1.48 13.51
CA PRO A 121 12.03 1.25 12.39
C PRO A 121 11.42 0.24 11.42
N PHE A 122 11.31 0.63 10.16
CA PHE A 122 10.66 -0.15 9.11
C PHE A 122 11.64 -0.64 8.04
N TYR A 123 12.62 0.18 7.67
CA TYR A 123 13.64 -0.16 6.66
C TYR A 123 15.00 0.47 7.01
N PRO A 124 16.15 -0.20 6.74
CA PRO A 124 16.27 -1.57 6.24
C PRO A 124 15.75 -2.60 7.24
N GLU A 125 15.24 -3.72 6.74
CA GLU A 125 14.80 -4.82 7.60
C GLU A 125 15.99 -5.29 8.44
N LYS A 126 15.83 -5.30 9.76
CA LYS A 126 16.80 -5.97 10.61
C LYS A 126 16.76 -7.45 10.26
N GLU A 127 17.87 -7.99 9.77
CA GLU A 127 18.04 -9.44 9.67
C GLU A 127 17.79 -10.02 11.07
N SER A 128 16.74 -10.84 11.21
CA SER A 128 16.47 -11.64 12.42
C SER A 128 17.33 -12.89 12.42
#